data_AF-V4Y0M3-F1
#
_entry.id   AF-V4Y0M3-F1
#
_cell.length_a   1.000
_cell.length_b   1.000
_cell.length_c   1.000
_cell.angle_alpha   90.00
_cell.angle_beta   90.00
_cell.angle_gamma   90.00
#
_symmetry.space_group_name_H-M   'P 1'
#
loop_
_entity.id
_entity.type
_entity.pdbx_description
1 polymer ?
#
loop_
_entity_poly.entity_id
_entity_poly.type
_entity_poly.pdbx_seq_one_letter_code
_entity_poly.pdbx_strand_id
1 'polypeptide(L)'
;MDDAELRVRLREHEATAETARRLDERRLFKRAVWAEMDGVPEAVRGADAGRLRAAERAVADRAGVAPERVVLDVPPAPSMRESRTRVVVNGETRRLDRQSPLVDALRAAGREQWRLGVYAPADSTDAVGAAAVRELGLDIDGALVRETRTGLQGRLDDFEDAGS
;
A
#
# COMPACT_ATOMS: atom_id res chain seq x y z
N MET A 1 -9.74 26.94 2.95
CA MET A 1 -9.93 25.49 2.82
C MET A 1 -9.40 24.79 4.04
N ASP A 2 -10.34 24.47 4.91
CA ASP A 2 -10.18 23.50 5.98
C ASP A 2 -10.85 22.17 5.58
N ASP A 3 -10.79 21.18 6.46
CA ASP A 3 -11.35 19.85 6.21
C ASP A 3 -12.88 19.87 6.05
N ALA A 4 -13.57 20.82 6.69
CA ALA A 4 -15.02 20.94 6.62
C ALA A 4 -15.45 21.46 5.24
N GLU A 5 -14.77 22.49 4.74
CA GLU A 5 -14.97 23.04 3.41
C GLU A 5 -14.71 21.98 2.32
N LEU A 6 -13.65 21.17 2.47
CA LEU A 6 -13.37 20.07 1.56
C LEU A 6 -14.50 19.04 1.54
N ARG A 7 -15.02 18.64 2.70
CA ARG A 7 -16.13 17.66 2.79
C ARG A 7 -17.40 18.15 2.12
N VAL A 8 -17.76 19.42 2.31
CA VAL A 8 -18.94 20.02 1.65
C VAL A 8 -18.77 19.97 0.13
N ARG A 9 -17.61 20.40 -0.38
CA ARG A 9 -17.33 20.37 -1.82
C ARG A 9 -17.37 18.96 -2.42
N LEU A 10 -16.86 17.96 -1.69
CA LEU A 10 -16.92 16.56 -2.15
C LEU A 10 -18.36 16.04 -2.23
N ARG A 11 -19.26 16.48 -1.35
CA ARG A 11 -20.68 16.08 -1.36
C ARG A 11 -21.48 16.77 -2.46
N GLU A 12 -21.18 18.02 -2.76
CA GLU A 12 -21.94 18.84 -3.73
C GLU A 12 -21.60 18.53 -5.19
N HIS A 13 -20.50 17.82 -5.46
CA HIS A 13 -20.08 17.48 -6.81
C HIS A 13 -20.40 16.02 -7.16
N GLU A 14 -21.18 15.81 -8.23
CA GLU A 14 -21.70 14.49 -8.64
C GLU A 14 -20.60 13.41 -8.73
N ALA A 15 -19.48 13.73 -9.38
CA ALA A 15 -18.35 12.81 -9.55
C ALA A 15 -17.70 12.34 -8.23
N THR A 16 -17.85 13.08 -7.12
CA THR A 16 -17.24 12.75 -5.82
C THR A 16 -18.25 12.40 -4.74
N ALA A 17 -19.55 12.58 -4.99
CA ALA A 17 -20.61 12.39 -4.01
C ALA A 17 -20.63 10.98 -3.42
N GLU A 18 -20.43 9.93 -4.24
CA GLU A 18 -20.36 8.54 -3.77
C GLU A 18 -19.12 8.30 -2.89
N THR A 19 -17.98 8.89 -3.23
CA THR A 19 -16.76 8.82 -2.40
C THR A 19 -16.97 9.52 -1.06
N ALA A 20 -17.58 10.71 -1.07
CA ALA A 20 -17.93 11.44 0.15
C ALA A 20 -18.87 10.63 1.06
N ARG A 21 -19.92 10.04 0.47
CA ARG A 21 -20.86 9.17 1.19
C ARG A 21 -20.17 7.97 1.82
N ARG A 22 -19.25 7.31 1.11
CA ARG A 22 -18.46 6.18 1.65
C ARG A 22 -17.57 6.58 2.81
N LEU A 23 -16.95 7.77 2.74
CA LEU A 23 -16.16 8.32 3.84
C LEU A 23 -17.03 8.58 5.07
N ASP A 24 -18.20 9.18 4.87
CA ASP A 24 -19.17 9.48 5.95
C ASP A 24 -19.71 8.21 6.61
N GLU A 25 -20.07 7.19 5.82
CA GLU A 25 -20.61 5.91 6.30
C GLU A 25 -19.52 4.91 6.74
N ARG A 26 -18.24 5.31 6.71
CA ARG A 26 -17.08 4.42 6.92
C ARG A 26 -17.11 3.14 6.08
N ARG A 27 -17.69 3.22 4.88
CA ARG A 27 -17.71 2.15 3.87
C ARG A 27 -16.48 2.25 2.97
N LEU A 28 -15.30 2.18 3.59
CA LEU A 28 -14.02 2.31 2.90
C LEU A 28 -13.70 1.07 2.06
N PHE A 29 -12.85 1.25 1.06
CA PHE A 29 -12.32 0.12 0.31
C PHE A 29 -11.53 -0.81 1.21
N LYS A 30 -11.68 -2.08 0.91
CA LYS A 30 -11.02 -3.20 1.55
C LYS A 30 -9.90 -3.68 0.67
N ARG A 31 -8.91 -4.29 1.32
CA ARG A 31 -7.72 -4.78 0.63
C ARG A 31 -8.05 -6.10 -0.07
N ALA A 32 -7.96 -6.10 -1.39
CA ALA A 32 -8.12 -7.28 -2.23
C ALA A 32 -6.78 -8.02 -2.44
N VAL A 33 -5.65 -7.28 -2.49
CA VAL A 33 -4.30 -7.84 -2.60
C VAL A 33 -3.33 -7.06 -1.72
N TRP A 34 -2.35 -7.77 -1.17
CA TRP A 34 -1.20 -7.21 -0.45
C TRP A 34 0.06 -7.96 -0.85
N ALA A 35 0.76 -7.48 -1.87
CA ALA A 35 1.90 -8.18 -2.45
C ALA A 35 3.23 -7.57 -2.01
N GLU A 36 4.19 -8.44 -1.70
CA GLU A 36 5.57 -8.03 -1.39
C GLU A 36 6.34 -7.68 -2.66
N MET A 37 7.43 -6.93 -2.53
CA MET A 37 8.18 -6.40 -3.68
C MET A 37 8.63 -7.48 -4.66
N ASP A 38 9.03 -8.65 -4.14
CA ASP A 38 9.52 -9.78 -4.94
C ASP A 38 8.41 -10.47 -5.74
N GLY A 39 7.17 -10.41 -5.25
CA GLY A 39 5.98 -10.93 -5.94
C GLY A 39 5.37 -9.96 -6.96
N VAL A 40 5.98 -8.79 -7.18
CA VAL A 40 5.47 -7.76 -8.09
C VAL A 40 6.46 -7.54 -9.25
N PRO A 41 6.03 -7.74 -10.52
CA PRO A 41 6.86 -7.49 -11.69
C PRO A 41 7.40 -6.06 -11.76
N GLU A 42 8.63 -5.89 -12.25
CA GLU A 42 9.26 -4.56 -12.46
C GLU A 42 8.39 -3.65 -13.32
N ALA A 43 7.70 -4.20 -14.34
CA ALA A 43 6.80 -3.45 -15.20
C ALA A 43 5.65 -2.77 -14.43
N VAL A 44 5.21 -3.37 -13.31
CA VAL A 44 4.21 -2.80 -12.41
C VAL A 44 4.86 -1.82 -11.43
N ARG A 45 6.01 -2.18 -10.83
CA ARG A 45 6.72 -1.31 -9.87
C ARG A 45 7.19 0.02 -10.47
N GLY A 46 7.55 0.02 -11.75
CA GLY A 46 8.00 1.19 -12.50
C GLY A 46 6.91 1.85 -13.36
N ALA A 47 5.64 1.47 -13.20
CA ALA A 47 4.54 2.02 -13.99
C ALA A 47 4.29 3.49 -13.65
N ASP A 48 4.14 4.32 -14.69
CA ASP A 48 3.66 5.69 -14.52
C ASP A 48 2.15 5.72 -14.20
N ALA A 49 1.64 6.89 -13.82
CA ALA A 49 0.24 7.07 -13.47
C ALA A 49 -0.73 6.64 -14.61
N GLY A 50 -0.36 6.82 -15.87
CA GLY A 50 -1.19 6.41 -17.01
C GLY A 50 -1.30 4.89 -17.13
N ARG A 51 -0.16 4.19 -16.95
CA ARG A 51 -0.11 2.73 -16.93
C ARG A 51 -0.83 2.14 -15.72
N LEU A 52 -0.68 2.74 -14.53
CA LEU A 52 -1.42 2.32 -13.34
C LEU A 52 -2.93 2.47 -13.53
N ARG A 53 -3.38 3.58 -14.11
CA ARG A 53 -4.81 3.79 -14.45
C ARG A 53 -5.32 2.80 -15.50
N ALA A 54 -4.48 2.39 -16.45
CA ALA A 54 -4.84 1.36 -17.42
C ALA A 54 -4.94 -0.03 -16.76
N ALA A 55 -4.04 -0.32 -15.83
CA ALA A 55 -4.07 -1.55 -15.04
C ALA A 55 -5.30 -1.64 -14.13
N GLU A 56 -5.67 -0.55 -13.44
CA GLU A 56 -6.92 -0.47 -12.66
C GLU A 56 -8.15 -0.80 -13.51
N ARG A 57 -8.23 -0.25 -14.73
CA ARG A 57 -9.31 -0.57 -15.68
C ARG A 57 -9.31 -2.03 -16.10
N ALA A 58 -8.15 -2.59 -16.47
CA ALA A 58 -8.04 -3.98 -16.87
C ALA A 58 -8.47 -4.95 -15.74
N VAL A 59 -8.08 -4.65 -14.50
CA VAL A 59 -8.53 -5.40 -13.32
C VAL A 59 -10.04 -5.26 -13.12
N ALA A 60 -10.59 -4.06 -13.22
CA ALA A 60 -12.02 -3.81 -13.07
C ALA A 60 -12.85 -4.53 -14.14
N ASP A 61 -12.42 -4.46 -15.40
CA ASP A 61 -13.05 -5.12 -16.54
C ASP A 61 -13.06 -6.64 -16.34
N ARG A 62 -11.93 -7.23 -15.92
CA ARG A 62 -11.84 -8.67 -15.62
C ARG A 62 -12.70 -9.07 -14.42
N ALA A 63 -12.80 -8.23 -13.40
CA ALA A 63 -13.59 -8.49 -12.21
C ALA A 63 -15.10 -8.22 -12.40
N GLY A 64 -15.49 -7.60 -13.51
CA GLY A 64 -16.89 -7.23 -13.78
C GLY A 64 -17.40 -6.09 -12.89
N VAL A 65 -16.52 -5.17 -12.50
CA VAL A 65 -16.87 -4.00 -11.67
C VAL A 65 -16.58 -2.70 -12.40
N ALA A 66 -17.18 -1.60 -11.95
CA ALA A 66 -16.88 -0.27 -12.50
C ALA A 66 -15.42 0.13 -12.21
N PRO A 67 -14.72 0.85 -13.13
CA PRO A 67 -13.32 1.24 -12.96
C PRO A 67 -13.01 1.99 -11.65
N GLU A 68 -13.94 2.81 -11.18
CA GLU A 68 -13.79 3.62 -9.96
C GLU A 68 -13.84 2.76 -8.68
N ARG A 69 -14.17 1.46 -8.81
CA ARG A 69 -14.19 0.49 -7.72
C ARG A 69 -12.87 -0.24 -7.52
N VAL A 70 -11.84 0.04 -8.32
CA VAL A 70 -10.51 -0.55 -8.17
C VAL A 70 -9.49 0.57 -7.98
N VAL A 71 -8.71 0.49 -6.92
CA VAL A 71 -7.56 1.37 -6.70
C VAL A 71 -6.31 0.53 -6.58
N LEU A 72 -5.29 0.89 -7.36
CA LEU A 72 -3.98 0.28 -7.31
C LEU A 72 -3.00 1.26 -6.65
N ASP A 73 -2.42 0.85 -5.53
CA ASP A 73 -1.38 1.60 -4.82
C ASP A 73 -0.02 0.91 -5.01
N VAL A 74 0.86 1.58 -5.74
CA VAL A 74 2.23 1.12 -6.01
C VAL A 74 3.17 2.19 -5.48
N PRO A 75 3.67 2.03 -4.24
CA PRO A 75 4.61 2.99 -3.68
C PRO A 75 5.88 3.05 -4.53
N PRO A 76 6.54 4.21 -4.65
CA PRO A 76 7.83 4.29 -5.32
C PRO A 76 8.83 3.32 -4.68
N ALA A 77 9.79 2.84 -5.47
CA ALA A 77 10.85 1.99 -4.94
C ALA A 77 11.53 2.66 -3.74
N PRO A 78 11.83 1.91 -2.65
CA PRO A 78 12.51 2.46 -1.49
C PRO A 78 13.80 3.16 -1.92
N SER A 79 13.89 4.47 -1.66
CA SER A 79 15.08 5.26 -2.00
C SER A 79 15.61 5.96 -0.75
N MET A 80 16.93 5.99 -0.59
CA MET A 80 17.57 6.71 0.50
C MET A 80 18.13 8.03 -0.04
N ARG A 81 17.31 9.09 -0.09
CA ARG A 81 17.76 10.44 -0.48
C ARG A 81 18.75 11.07 0.53
N GLU A 82 18.94 10.48 1.72
CA GLU A 82 19.86 10.95 2.76
C GLU A 82 21.27 10.31 2.72
N SER A 83 21.83 10.09 1.53
CA SER A 83 23.26 9.71 1.41
C SER A 83 24.24 10.85 1.78
N ARG A 84 23.76 11.94 2.42
CA ARG A 84 24.56 13.13 2.78
C ARG A 84 24.75 13.30 4.29
N THR A 85 24.03 12.55 5.12
CA THR A 85 24.21 12.64 6.57
C THR A 85 25.53 11.98 6.94
N ARG A 86 26.50 12.82 7.31
CA ARG A 86 27.81 12.41 7.85
C ARG A 86 27.58 11.92 9.26
N VAL A 87 28.06 10.72 9.58
CA VAL A 87 27.96 10.14 10.92
C VAL A 87 29.38 10.08 11.48
N VAL A 88 29.59 10.59 12.70
CA VAL A 88 30.88 10.52 13.39
C VAL A 88 30.96 9.17 14.09
N VAL A 89 31.92 8.34 13.69
CA VAL A 89 32.24 7.08 14.39
C VAL A 89 33.70 7.19 14.85
N ASN A 90 33.93 7.03 16.15
CA ASN A 90 35.27 7.15 16.76
C ASN A 90 36.01 8.45 16.44
N GLY A 91 35.30 9.58 16.36
CA GLY A 91 35.90 10.90 16.11
C GLY A 91 36.27 11.21 14.66
N GLU A 92 36.11 10.25 13.72
CA GLU A 92 36.31 10.50 12.30
C GLU A 92 34.96 10.80 11.60
N THR A 93 34.90 11.93 10.88
CA THR A 93 33.74 12.26 10.04
C THR A 93 33.80 11.44 8.75
N ARG A 94 33.05 10.35 8.68
CA ARG A 94 32.95 9.52 7.47
C ARG A 94 31.60 9.73 6.78
N ARG A 95 31.60 9.73 5.45
CA ARG A 95 30.36 9.65 4.66
C ARG A 95 29.87 8.20 4.73
N LEU A 96 28.58 8.01 5.05
CA LEU A 96 27.96 6.70 5.26
C LEU A 96 27.75 5.91 3.96
N ASP A 97 28.04 6.52 2.81
CA ASP A 97 27.63 6.10 1.46
C ASP A 97 28.55 5.07 0.79
N ARG A 98 29.51 4.49 1.53
CA ARG A 98 30.25 3.30 1.09
C ARG A 98 30.27 2.24 2.19
N GLN A 99 29.31 1.32 2.12
CA GLN A 99 29.25 0.05 2.85
C GLN A 99 29.07 0.16 4.38
N SER A 100 28.11 0.98 4.84
CA SER A 100 27.67 0.92 6.23
C SER A 100 26.64 -0.20 6.42
N PRO A 101 26.85 -1.16 7.36
CA PRO A 101 25.86 -2.18 7.70
C PRO A 101 24.49 -1.60 8.07
N LEU A 102 24.45 -0.39 8.65
CA LEU A 102 23.21 0.31 8.97
C LEU A 102 22.43 0.72 7.72
N VAL A 103 23.12 1.23 6.70
CA VAL A 103 22.48 1.62 5.43
C VAL A 103 21.91 0.40 4.73
N ASP A 104 22.64 -0.71 4.74
CA ASP A 104 22.16 -1.96 4.14
C ASP A 104 20.96 -2.54 4.91
N ALA A 105 20.98 -2.49 6.24
CA ALA A 105 19.84 -2.87 7.09
C ALA A 105 18.61 -1.99 6.83
N LEU A 106 18.77 -0.66 6.72
CA LEU A 106 17.66 0.24 6.41
C LEU A 106 17.09 0.02 5.01
N ARG A 107 17.93 -0.29 4.01
CA ARG A 107 17.48 -0.67 2.66
C ARG A 107 16.73 -1.99 2.66
N ALA A 108 17.22 -2.98 3.40
CA ALA A 108 16.55 -4.27 3.55
C ALA A 108 15.17 -4.08 4.19
N ALA A 109 15.10 -3.38 5.32
CA ALA A 109 13.84 -3.04 5.99
C ALA A 109 12.87 -2.28 5.08
N GLY A 110 13.36 -1.34 4.27
CA GLY A 110 12.54 -0.62 3.30
C GLY A 110 11.93 -1.52 2.23
N ARG A 111 12.65 -2.54 1.74
CA ARG A 111 12.13 -3.54 0.81
C ARG A 111 11.15 -4.50 1.50
N GLU A 112 11.48 -4.94 2.71
CA GLU A 112 10.63 -5.84 3.51
C GLU A 112 9.31 -5.20 3.93
N GLN A 113 9.24 -3.86 4.06
CA GLN A 113 8.03 -3.12 4.38
C GLN A 113 7.25 -2.67 3.14
N TRP A 114 7.89 -2.65 1.97
CA TRP A 114 7.24 -2.23 0.72
C TRP A 114 6.13 -3.21 0.35
N ARG A 115 4.95 -2.69 0.02
CA ARG A 115 3.80 -3.50 -0.37
C ARG A 115 3.02 -2.83 -1.49
N LEU A 116 2.62 -3.61 -2.48
CA LEU A 116 1.61 -3.21 -3.45
C LEU A 116 0.23 -3.52 -2.89
N GLY A 117 -0.67 -2.54 -2.98
CA GLY A 117 -2.06 -2.67 -2.55
C GLY A 117 -3.04 -2.64 -3.72
N VAL A 118 -3.98 -3.58 -3.73
CA VAL A 118 -5.20 -3.48 -4.56
C VAL A 118 -6.38 -3.33 -3.63
N TYR A 119 -7.23 -2.34 -3.87
CA TYR A 119 -8.36 -2.01 -3.01
C TYR A 119 -9.67 -1.98 -3.80
N ALA A 120 -10.73 -2.50 -3.18
CA ALA A 120 -12.06 -2.55 -3.76
C ALA A 120 -13.16 -2.47 -2.68
N PRO A 121 -14.42 -2.19 -3.04
CA PRO A 121 -15.56 -2.41 -2.14
C PRO A 121 -15.54 -3.82 -1.52
N ALA A 122 -16.00 -3.93 -0.28
CA ALA A 122 -15.95 -5.16 0.50
C ALA A 122 -16.67 -6.36 -0.15
N ASP A 123 -17.70 -6.11 -0.96
CA ASP A 123 -18.46 -7.12 -1.70
C ASP A 123 -17.74 -7.62 -2.96
N SER A 124 -16.64 -6.97 -3.35
CA SER A 124 -15.95 -7.17 -4.63
C SER A 124 -14.48 -7.61 -4.45
N THR A 125 -13.98 -7.70 -3.22
CA THR A 125 -12.56 -7.99 -2.94
C THR A 125 -12.08 -9.30 -3.54
N ASP A 126 -12.89 -10.34 -3.51
CA ASP A 126 -12.50 -11.67 -3.99
C ASP A 126 -12.34 -11.67 -5.52
N ALA A 127 -13.32 -11.10 -6.23
CA ALA A 127 -13.29 -10.99 -7.69
C ALA A 127 -12.14 -10.09 -8.15
N VAL A 128 -11.97 -8.93 -7.52
CA VAL A 128 -10.89 -7.97 -7.81
C VAL A 128 -9.53 -8.56 -7.48
N GLY A 129 -9.39 -9.26 -6.35
CA GLY A 129 -8.14 -9.89 -5.95
C GLY A 129 -7.68 -10.91 -6.98
N ALA A 130 -8.56 -11.83 -7.36
CA ALA A 130 -8.27 -12.83 -8.38
C ALA A 130 -7.98 -12.20 -9.76
N ALA A 131 -8.68 -11.13 -10.12
CA ALA A 131 -8.42 -10.39 -11.35
C ALA A 131 -7.04 -9.72 -11.33
N ALA A 132 -6.67 -9.08 -10.23
CA ALA A 132 -5.39 -8.39 -10.06
C ALA A 132 -4.20 -9.34 -10.14
N VAL A 133 -4.28 -10.53 -9.52
CA VAL A 133 -3.20 -11.54 -9.63
C VAL A 133 -2.90 -11.83 -11.10
N ARG A 134 -3.95 -12.05 -11.90
CA ARG A 134 -3.84 -12.43 -13.30
C ARG A 134 -3.38 -11.28 -14.20
N GLU A 135 -3.99 -10.10 -14.06
CA GLU A 135 -3.69 -8.94 -14.91
C GLU A 135 -2.31 -8.35 -14.61
N LEU A 136 -1.91 -8.32 -13.34
CA LEU A 136 -0.64 -7.71 -12.93
C LEU A 136 0.51 -8.72 -12.92
N GLY A 137 0.23 -10.00 -13.17
CA GLY A 137 1.23 -11.08 -13.12
C GLY A 137 1.88 -11.21 -11.75
N LEU A 138 1.08 -11.10 -10.68
CA LEU A 138 1.59 -11.17 -9.32
C LEU A 138 1.93 -12.61 -8.97
N ASP A 139 3.13 -12.80 -8.45
CA ASP A 139 3.53 -14.06 -7.83
C ASP A 139 3.23 -13.97 -6.33
N ILE A 140 2.03 -14.42 -5.98
CA ILE A 140 1.56 -14.46 -4.60
C ILE A 140 1.24 -15.90 -4.29
N ASP A 141 2.24 -16.62 -3.79
CA ASP A 141 2.10 -17.90 -3.11
C ASP A 141 1.08 -17.76 -1.96
N GLY A 142 -0.21 -17.93 -2.26
CA GLY A 142 -1.31 -17.97 -1.30
C GLY A 142 -1.74 -16.64 -0.64
N ALA A 143 -1.08 -15.51 -0.87
CA ALA A 143 -1.36 -14.24 -0.18
C ALA A 143 -2.50 -13.39 -0.78
N LEU A 144 -3.55 -14.03 -1.31
CA LEU A 144 -4.85 -13.37 -1.43
C LEU A 144 -5.35 -13.16 0.00
N VAL A 145 -5.16 -11.95 0.54
CA VAL A 145 -5.62 -11.63 1.89
C VAL A 145 -7.14 -11.73 1.91
N ARG A 146 -7.62 -12.89 2.36
CA ARG A 146 -8.96 -13.09 2.90
C ARG A 146 -9.05 -12.17 4.12
N GLU A 147 -9.87 -11.12 4.06
CA GLU A 147 -10.24 -10.36 5.27
C GLU A 147 -10.92 -11.31 6.24
N THR A 148 -10.13 -11.98 7.09
CA THR A 148 -10.65 -12.57 8.31
C THR A 148 -10.55 -11.47 9.36
N ARG A 149 -11.72 -10.98 9.78
CA ARG A 149 -11.85 -10.19 10.99
C ARG A 149 -11.19 -10.96 12.14
N THR A 150 -9.99 -10.57 12.54
CA THR A 150 -9.48 -10.88 13.86
C THR A 150 -8.92 -9.58 14.42
N GLY A 151 -9.76 -8.92 15.23
CA GLY A 151 -9.30 -7.84 16.08
C GLY A 151 -8.26 -8.39 17.05
N LEU A 152 -7.00 -8.04 16.83
CA LEU A 152 -5.99 -8.07 17.88
C LEU A 152 -5.90 -6.65 18.42
N GLN A 153 -6.86 -6.30 19.28
CA GLN A 153 -6.57 -5.42 20.41
C GLN A 153 -5.85 -6.31 21.44
N GLY A 154 -4.54 -6.48 21.27
CA GLY A 154 -3.71 -6.80 22.43
C GLY A 154 -3.68 -5.53 23.29
N ARG A 155 -4.13 -5.63 24.53
CA ARG A 155 -3.95 -4.53 25.50
C ARG A 155 -2.48 -4.52 25.90
N LEU A 156 -1.98 -3.33 26.23
CA LEU A 156 -0.61 -3.09 26.67
C LEU A 156 -0.24 -3.82 27.99
N ASP A 157 -1.22 -4.45 28.64
CA ASP A 157 -1.09 -5.15 29.91
C ASP A 157 -0.41 -6.55 29.77
N ASP A 158 -0.30 -7.09 28.54
CA ASP A 158 0.28 -8.43 28.30
C ASP A 158 1.83 -8.45 28.26
N PHE A 159 2.51 -7.32 28.52
CA PHE A 159 3.97 -7.19 28.45
C PHE A 159 4.69 -6.95 29.81
N GLU A 160 3.98 -6.94 30.95
CA GLU A 160 4.61 -6.66 32.25
C GLU A 160 5.08 -7.89 33.06
N ASP A 161 4.79 -9.13 32.62
CA ASP A 161 5.11 -10.35 33.42
C ASP A 161 6.28 -11.21 32.87
N ALA A 162 7.18 -10.64 32.08
CA ALA A 162 8.40 -11.32 31.61
C ALA A 162 9.69 -10.68 32.18
N GLY A 163 9.68 -10.40 33.48
CA GLY A 163 10.85 -9.91 34.22
C GLY A 163 10.90 -10.46 35.64
N SER A 164 11.34 -11.72 35.79
CA SER A 164 11.92 -12.25 37.04
C SER A 164 13.24 -12.91 36.73
#